data_AF-A0A9X4LIC0-F1
#
_entry.id   AF-A0A9X4LIC0-F1
#
_cell.length_a   1.000
_cell.length_b   1.000
_cell.length_c   1.000
_cell.angle_alpha   90.00
_cell.angle_beta   90.00
_cell.angle_gamma   90.00
#
_symmetry.space_group_name_H-M   'P 1'
#
loop_
_entity.id
_entity.type
_entity.pdbx_description
1 polymer ?
#
loop_
_entity_poly.entity_id
_entity_poly.type
_entity_poly.pdbx_seq_one_letter_code
_entity_poly.pdbx_strand_id
1 'polypeptide(L)'
;MSTVWTQARRAARMNPSIIREILKVTEKPGILSMAGGLPSADTFPVAELKAACDRVLTQAPREALQYAASEGFAPLREWVAGRVAALGMHVRPEQVLVTSGSQQGLDLAAKVLCDAGAPVAVETPTYLGALQAFTPYEPIYASLAGDDEGPRPEALAALPHDAPGTRFAYLLPNYQNPTGRVMSAPRRAELVDAARRAGVPIVEDNPYGDLWFDQPPPDSLSSLWPEGSLYLGSFSKVLTPGFRLGYLIAPAELFPKLLQAKQAADLHTPGFNQRVVHEVIRDGFLDRHIPSIRARYKANRDAMAAALREHLPPGCEWQSPEGGMFFWLRLPAGLDAMALLPRAVDAGIAYVPGAAFYAHQPDARALRLSFVTLTPALIAEGVEKLGRLLHEALEVAAEPAP
;
A
#
# COMPACT_ATOMS: atom_id res chain seq x y z
N MET A 1 -14.49 19.26 -29.14
CA MET A 1 -14.57 20.55 -28.43
C MET A 1 -13.19 21.18 -28.44
N SER A 2 -13.02 22.42 -28.93
CA SER A 2 -11.73 23.13 -28.82
C SER A 2 -11.61 23.68 -27.40
N THR A 3 -10.84 23.00 -26.57
CA THR A 3 -10.50 23.48 -25.22
C THR A 3 -9.58 24.70 -25.33
N VAL A 4 -9.86 25.76 -24.55
CA VAL A 4 -8.96 26.92 -24.39
C VAL A 4 -7.75 26.59 -23.50
N TRP A 5 -7.76 25.44 -22.83
CA TRP A 5 -6.69 25.00 -21.95
C TRP A 5 -5.64 24.19 -22.71
N THR A 6 -4.40 24.67 -22.69
CA THR A 6 -3.23 23.89 -23.12
C THR A 6 -2.65 23.17 -21.90
N GLN A 7 -2.85 21.85 -21.84
CA GLN A 7 -2.33 21.03 -20.74
C GLN A 7 -0.84 20.75 -20.93
N ALA A 8 -0.11 20.55 -19.81
CA ALA A 8 1.26 20.07 -19.86
C ALA A 8 1.31 18.65 -20.44
N ARG A 9 2.35 18.32 -21.22
CA ARG A 9 2.50 16.98 -21.85
C ARG A 9 2.40 15.84 -20.84
N ARG A 10 3.02 15.98 -19.66
CA ARG A 10 2.98 14.99 -18.57
C ARG A 10 1.57 14.68 -18.06
N ALA A 11 0.60 15.59 -18.22
CA ALA A 11 -0.78 15.35 -17.82
C ALA A 11 -1.42 14.21 -18.62
N ALA A 12 -0.99 13.98 -19.87
CA ALA A 12 -1.47 12.87 -20.70
C ALA A 12 -1.05 11.49 -20.16
N ARG A 13 -0.09 11.41 -19.24
CA ARG A 13 0.31 10.16 -18.57
C ARG A 13 -0.53 9.86 -17.33
N MET A 14 -1.31 10.82 -16.84
CA MET A 14 -2.14 10.65 -15.65
C MET A 14 -3.43 9.89 -16.00
N ASN A 15 -3.43 8.59 -15.75
CA ASN A 15 -4.59 7.74 -16.00
C ASN A 15 -5.44 7.53 -14.73
N PRO A 16 -6.78 7.40 -14.88
CA PRO A 16 -7.64 6.99 -13.77
C PRO A 16 -7.16 5.68 -13.13
N SER A 17 -7.31 5.57 -11.82
CA SER A 17 -7.01 4.33 -11.10
C SER A 17 -8.11 3.31 -11.39
N ILE A 18 -7.75 2.19 -12.01
CA ILE A 18 -8.72 1.10 -12.22
C ILE A 18 -9.31 0.59 -10.91
N ILE A 19 -8.53 0.59 -9.81
CA ILE A 19 -9.04 0.24 -8.47
C ILE A 19 -10.16 1.20 -8.06
N ARG A 20 -10.05 2.50 -8.33
CA ARG A 20 -11.10 3.47 -8.00
C ARG A 20 -12.34 3.28 -8.87
N GLU A 21 -12.18 2.95 -10.15
CA GLU A 21 -13.33 2.66 -11.00
C GLU A 21 -14.04 1.37 -10.59
N ILE A 22 -13.28 0.32 -10.23
CA ILE A 22 -13.83 -0.91 -9.64
C ILE A 22 -14.56 -0.60 -8.33
N LEU A 23 -14.00 0.25 -7.46
CA LEU A 23 -14.63 0.60 -6.19
C LEU A 23 -16.01 1.25 -6.38
N LYS A 24 -16.20 2.11 -7.40
CA LYS A 24 -17.51 2.68 -7.73
C LYS A 24 -18.53 1.61 -8.10
N VAL A 25 -18.09 0.54 -8.77
CA VAL A 25 -18.96 -0.60 -9.08
C VAL A 25 -19.35 -1.32 -7.80
N THR A 26 -18.44 -1.47 -6.85
CA THR A 26 -18.67 -2.19 -5.58
C THR A 26 -19.57 -1.46 -4.58
N GLU A 27 -19.87 -0.18 -4.79
CA GLU A 27 -20.84 0.57 -3.98
C GLU A 27 -22.29 0.16 -4.28
N LYS A 28 -22.53 -0.64 -5.34
CA LYS A 28 -23.85 -1.20 -5.63
C LYS A 28 -24.26 -2.21 -4.54
N PRO A 29 -25.47 -2.11 -3.96
CA PRO A 29 -25.97 -3.09 -3.00
C PRO A 29 -25.92 -4.51 -3.56
N GLY A 30 -25.54 -5.48 -2.73
CA GLY A 30 -25.52 -6.91 -3.08
C GLY A 30 -24.21 -7.43 -3.68
N ILE A 31 -23.21 -6.57 -3.94
CA ILE A 31 -21.89 -7.02 -4.39
C ILE A 31 -21.03 -7.45 -3.19
N LEU A 32 -20.56 -8.69 -3.23
CA LEU A 32 -19.54 -9.23 -2.33
C LEU A 32 -18.16 -8.73 -2.79
N SER A 33 -17.82 -7.53 -2.36
CA SER A 33 -16.57 -6.88 -2.75
C SER A 33 -15.36 -7.41 -1.99
N MET A 34 -14.53 -8.17 -2.70
CA MET A 34 -13.17 -8.54 -2.31
C MET A 34 -12.13 -7.70 -3.07
N ALA A 35 -12.52 -6.54 -3.61
CA ALA A 35 -11.61 -5.71 -4.40
C ALA A 35 -10.83 -4.69 -3.54
N GLY A 36 -11.55 -3.97 -2.66
CA GLY A 36 -11.02 -2.79 -2.00
C GLY A 36 -9.88 -3.07 -1.01
N GLY A 37 -8.83 -2.25 -1.06
CA GLY A 37 -7.79 -2.18 -0.01
C GLY A 37 -8.18 -1.31 1.18
N LEU A 38 -9.47 -1.30 1.52
CA LEU A 38 -10.06 -0.46 2.56
C LEU A 38 -10.11 -1.26 3.87
N PRO A 39 -9.66 -0.71 5.00
CA PRO A 39 -9.87 -1.38 6.29
C PRO A 39 -11.37 -1.54 6.55
N SER A 40 -11.74 -2.54 7.36
CA SER A 40 -13.13 -2.73 7.78
C SER A 40 -13.65 -1.50 8.55
N ALA A 41 -14.82 -0.99 8.18
CA ALA A 41 -15.42 0.12 8.90
C ALA A 41 -15.83 -0.27 10.34
N ASP A 42 -16.10 -1.56 10.56
CA ASP A 42 -16.44 -2.11 11.88
C ASP A 42 -15.31 -1.99 12.89
N THR A 43 -14.06 -1.80 12.42
CA THR A 43 -12.91 -1.63 13.32
C THR A 43 -12.64 -0.17 13.65
N PHE A 44 -13.42 0.80 13.16
CA PHE A 44 -13.12 2.21 13.44
C PHE A 44 -13.46 2.58 14.89
N PRO A 45 -12.52 3.21 15.62
CA PRO A 45 -12.73 3.57 17.02
C PRO A 45 -13.54 4.87 17.15
N VAL A 46 -14.82 4.80 16.79
CA VAL A 46 -15.72 5.96 16.67
C VAL A 46 -15.85 6.71 18.00
N ALA A 47 -15.98 5.98 19.12
CA ALA A 47 -16.14 6.60 20.43
C ALA A 47 -14.88 7.37 20.85
N GLU A 48 -13.70 6.80 20.63
CA GLU A 48 -12.41 7.41 20.93
C GLU A 48 -12.14 8.61 20.05
N LEU A 49 -12.44 8.51 18.75
CA LEU A 49 -12.34 9.64 17.82
C LEU A 49 -13.28 10.77 18.20
N LYS A 50 -14.53 10.47 18.58
CA LYS A 50 -15.48 11.49 19.05
C LYS A 50 -14.93 12.19 20.31
N ALA A 51 -14.49 11.42 21.29
CA ALA A 51 -13.97 11.98 22.54
C ALA A 51 -12.71 12.82 22.31
N ALA A 52 -11.84 12.40 21.37
CA ALA A 52 -10.66 13.15 20.97
C ALA A 52 -11.01 14.46 20.24
N CYS A 53 -11.99 14.45 19.32
CA CYS A 53 -12.50 15.66 18.69
C CYS A 53 -13.01 16.66 19.72
N ASP A 54 -13.85 16.21 20.65
CA ASP A 54 -14.43 17.05 21.70
C ASP A 54 -13.32 17.66 22.59
N ARG A 55 -12.31 16.86 22.98
CA ARG A 55 -11.18 17.34 23.79
C ARG A 55 -10.31 18.35 23.03
N VAL A 56 -9.96 18.08 21.77
CA VAL A 56 -9.14 18.99 20.96
C VAL A 56 -9.83 20.34 20.80
N LEU A 57 -11.13 20.35 20.51
CA LEU A 57 -11.90 21.60 20.37
C LEU A 57 -12.16 22.31 21.69
N THR A 58 -12.13 21.59 22.82
CA THR A 58 -12.27 22.22 24.15
C THR A 58 -10.96 22.83 24.62
N GLN A 59 -9.83 22.13 24.44
CA GLN A 59 -8.56 22.51 25.04
C GLN A 59 -7.71 23.44 24.16
N ALA A 60 -7.74 23.28 22.84
CA ALA A 60 -6.92 24.06 21.91
C ALA A 60 -7.70 24.44 20.63
N PRO A 61 -8.91 25.03 20.73
CA PRO A 61 -9.76 25.30 19.57
C PRO A 61 -9.07 26.19 18.52
N ARG A 62 -8.36 27.24 18.96
CA ARG A 62 -7.75 28.21 18.03
C ARG A 62 -6.60 27.57 17.28
N GLU A 63 -5.74 26.83 17.97
CA GLU A 63 -4.56 26.18 17.41
C GLU A 63 -4.92 24.93 16.59
N ALA A 64 -6.07 24.31 16.86
CA ALA A 64 -6.56 23.18 16.07
C ALA A 64 -7.20 23.62 14.73
N LEU A 65 -7.74 24.84 14.67
CA LEU A 65 -8.43 25.38 13.49
C LEU A 65 -7.57 26.35 12.66
N GLN A 66 -6.37 26.70 13.12
CA GLN A 66 -5.44 27.59 12.43
C GLN A 66 -4.43 26.84 11.55
N TYR A 67 -3.79 27.57 10.64
CA TYR A 67 -2.57 27.13 9.97
C TYR A 67 -1.48 26.70 10.95
N ALA A 68 -0.70 25.69 10.56
CA ALA A 68 0.34 25.08 11.37
C ALA A 68 1.65 24.86 10.59
N ALA A 69 2.70 24.43 11.30
CA ALA A 69 3.99 24.11 10.72
C ALA A 69 3.88 22.94 9.70
N SER A 70 4.60 23.05 8.59
CA SER A 70 4.58 22.09 7.49
C SER A 70 5.16 20.73 7.85
N GLU A 71 6.09 20.71 8.81
CA GLU A 71 6.69 19.50 9.38
C GLU A 71 5.65 18.61 10.06
N GLY A 72 4.61 19.23 10.64
CA GLY A 72 3.56 18.57 11.39
C GLY A 72 3.55 18.90 12.89
N PHE A 73 2.52 18.42 13.57
CA PHE A 73 2.29 18.63 15.00
C PHE A 73 3.38 17.93 15.82
N ALA A 74 4.15 18.71 16.60
CA ALA A 74 5.35 18.21 17.28
C ALA A 74 5.12 16.98 18.18
N PRO A 75 4.08 16.93 19.04
CA PRO A 75 3.80 15.74 19.84
C PRO A 75 3.52 14.48 19.00
N LEU A 76 2.89 14.63 17.83
CA LEU A 76 2.71 13.51 16.91
C LEU A 76 4.03 13.03 16.32
N ARG A 77 4.94 13.94 15.98
CA ARG A 77 6.28 13.60 15.45
C ARG A 77 7.12 12.88 16.50
N GLU A 78 7.06 13.31 17.75
CA GLU A 78 7.68 12.65 18.90
C GLU A 78 7.12 11.23 19.09
N TRP A 79 5.79 11.09 19.07
CA TRP A 79 5.15 9.78 19.15
C TRP A 79 5.58 8.85 18.01
N VAL A 80 5.64 9.35 16.77
CA VAL A 80 6.10 8.56 15.61
C VAL A 80 7.55 8.12 15.78
N ALA A 81 8.44 9.02 16.19
CA ALA A 81 9.85 8.73 16.43
C ALA A 81 10.02 7.63 17.50
N GLY A 82 9.21 7.65 18.56
CA GLY A 82 9.18 6.58 19.55
C GLY A 82 8.59 5.27 19.02
N ARG A 83 7.50 5.32 18.23
CA ARG A 83 6.81 4.13 17.71
C ARG A 83 7.70 3.28 16.81
N VAL A 84 8.50 3.91 15.95
CA VAL A 84 9.35 3.19 14.99
C VAL A 84 10.58 2.53 15.61
N ALA A 85 10.89 2.79 16.89
CA ALA A 85 11.92 2.05 17.61
C ALA A 85 11.62 0.54 17.69
N ALA A 86 10.33 0.16 17.71
CA ALA A 86 9.90 -1.23 17.64
C ALA A 86 10.21 -1.90 16.28
N LEU A 87 10.65 -1.14 15.27
CA LEU A 87 11.07 -1.62 13.95
C LEU A 87 12.60 -1.56 13.77
N GLY A 88 13.34 -1.40 14.88
CA GLY A 88 14.79 -1.24 14.92
C GLY A 88 15.30 0.15 14.56
N MET A 89 14.42 1.12 14.27
CA MET A 89 14.81 2.45 13.81
C MET A 89 15.16 3.39 14.97
N HIS A 90 16.26 4.14 14.84
CA HIS A 90 16.63 5.20 15.77
C HIS A 90 16.37 6.56 15.12
N VAL A 91 15.23 7.17 15.44
CA VAL A 91 14.71 8.35 14.75
C VAL A 91 14.54 9.50 15.72
N ARG A 92 14.98 10.69 15.32
CA ARG A 92 14.65 11.93 16.04
C ARG A 92 13.38 12.57 15.47
N PRO A 93 12.57 13.28 16.27
CA PRO A 93 11.35 13.94 15.78
C PRO A 93 11.59 14.87 14.58
N GLU A 94 12.77 15.48 14.48
CA GLU A 94 13.15 16.38 13.38
C GLU A 94 13.21 15.68 12.03
N GLN A 95 13.41 14.36 12.01
CA GLN A 95 13.44 13.56 10.79
C GLN A 95 12.05 13.16 10.29
N VAL A 96 11.02 13.35 11.13
CA VAL A 96 9.63 12.97 10.82
C VAL A 96 8.94 14.15 10.13
N LEU A 97 8.41 13.90 8.93
CA LEU A 97 7.53 14.80 8.18
C LEU A 97 6.12 14.21 8.13
N VAL A 98 5.13 14.88 8.72
CA VAL A 98 3.74 14.42 8.68
C VAL A 98 3.15 14.69 7.30
N THR A 99 2.50 13.69 6.70
CA THR A 99 1.96 13.76 5.34
C THR A 99 0.47 13.43 5.30
N SER A 100 -0.18 13.85 4.20
CA SER A 100 -1.59 13.57 3.90
C SER A 100 -1.78 12.11 3.43
N GLY A 101 -1.40 11.16 4.28
CA GLY A 101 -1.21 9.74 3.99
C GLY A 101 0.11 9.45 3.27
N SER A 102 0.54 8.18 3.26
CA SER A 102 1.78 7.76 2.58
C SER A 102 1.79 8.10 1.08
N GLN A 103 0.62 8.18 0.46
CA GLN A 103 0.45 8.59 -0.94
C GLN A 103 1.05 9.98 -1.24
N GLN A 104 0.93 10.95 -0.31
CA GLN A 104 1.62 12.23 -0.46
C GLN A 104 3.13 12.06 -0.27
N GLY A 105 3.57 11.20 0.65
CA GLY A 105 5.00 10.90 0.81
C GLY A 105 5.62 10.33 -0.48
N LEU A 106 4.90 9.45 -1.19
CA LEU A 106 5.31 8.92 -2.49
C LEU A 106 5.42 10.03 -3.56
N ASP A 107 4.42 10.91 -3.64
CA ASP A 107 4.45 12.05 -4.56
C ASP A 107 5.64 12.98 -4.26
N LEU A 108 5.88 13.31 -2.98
CA LEU A 108 7.00 14.15 -2.57
C LEU A 108 8.35 13.51 -2.87
N ALA A 109 8.50 12.20 -2.64
CA ALA A 109 9.72 11.46 -2.95
C ALA A 109 10.04 11.55 -4.46
N ALA A 110 9.07 11.27 -5.32
CA ALA A 110 9.28 11.39 -6.77
C ALA A 110 9.51 12.84 -7.21
N LYS A 111 8.78 13.80 -6.64
CA LYS A 111 8.95 15.23 -6.94
C LYS A 111 10.36 15.75 -6.67
N VAL A 112 11.03 15.20 -5.66
CA VAL A 112 12.37 15.63 -5.23
C VAL A 112 13.49 14.81 -5.88
N LEU A 113 13.24 13.52 -6.15
CA LEU A 113 14.29 12.59 -6.58
C LEU A 113 14.20 12.17 -8.05
N CYS A 114 13.08 12.40 -8.73
CA CYS A 114 12.83 11.88 -10.08
C CYS A 114 12.75 13.00 -11.13
N ASP A 115 13.68 12.94 -12.09
CA ASP A 115 13.59 13.70 -13.33
C ASP A 115 12.86 12.87 -14.40
N ALA A 116 12.31 13.57 -15.41
CA ALA A 116 11.73 12.91 -16.57
C ALA A 116 12.78 12.01 -17.25
N GLY A 117 12.42 10.75 -17.48
CA GLY A 117 13.30 9.74 -18.05
C GLY A 117 14.26 9.07 -17.06
N ALA A 118 14.33 9.52 -15.80
CA ALA A 118 15.20 8.90 -14.82
C ALA A 118 14.66 7.52 -14.40
N PRO A 119 15.51 6.50 -14.23
CA PRO A 119 15.02 5.19 -13.83
C PRO A 119 14.52 5.16 -12.38
N VAL A 120 13.42 4.45 -12.12
CA VAL A 120 12.90 4.15 -10.78
C VAL A 120 12.66 2.65 -10.68
N ALA A 121 13.33 1.99 -9.74
CA ALA A 121 13.21 0.56 -9.57
C ALA A 121 11.97 0.20 -8.75
N VAL A 122 11.18 -0.78 -9.20
CA VAL A 122 9.95 -1.22 -8.54
C VAL A 122 9.81 -2.74 -8.58
N GLU A 123 9.17 -3.31 -7.57
CA GLU A 123 8.82 -4.74 -7.56
C GLU A 123 7.91 -5.13 -8.74
N THR A 124 7.93 -6.41 -9.11
CA THR A 124 6.97 -6.97 -10.08
C THR A 124 6.16 -8.10 -9.47
N PRO A 125 4.84 -7.93 -9.19
CA PRO A 125 4.07 -6.68 -9.24
C PRO A 125 4.39 -5.73 -8.06
N THR A 126 3.86 -4.50 -8.09
CA THR A 126 4.01 -3.47 -7.03
C THR A 126 2.69 -2.74 -6.73
N TYR A 127 2.72 -1.80 -5.77
CA TYR A 127 1.56 -1.00 -5.41
C TYR A 127 1.20 0.01 -6.52
N LEU A 128 0.00 -0.14 -7.09
CA LEU A 128 -0.53 0.75 -8.12
C LEU A 128 -0.47 2.24 -7.70
N GLY A 129 -0.73 2.56 -6.43
CA GLY A 129 -0.70 3.95 -5.98
C GLY A 129 0.70 4.57 -6.07
N ALA A 130 1.78 3.79 -5.90
CA ALA A 130 3.14 4.29 -6.10
C ALA A 130 3.40 4.59 -7.58
N LEU A 131 3.03 3.67 -8.49
CA LEU A 131 3.11 3.93 -9.93
C LEU A 131 2.36 5.21 -10.31
N GLN A 132 1.15 5.41 -9.76
CA GLN A 132 0.36 6.62 -10.00
C GLN A 132 0.98 7.89 -9.42
N ALA A 133 1.64 7.83 -8.26
CA ALA A 133 2.36 8.96 -7.69
C ALA A 133 3.60 9.33 -8.52
N PHE A 134 4.29 8.33 -9.07
CA PHE A 134 5.55 8.55 -9.78
C PHE A 134 5.33 8.96 -11.24
N THR A 135 4.27 8.44 -11.90
CA THR A 135 3.97 8.66 -13.32
C THR A 135 3.99 10.14 -13.77
N PRO A 136 3.46 11.12 -13.00
CA PRO A 136 3.56 12.54 -13.32
C PRO A 136 4.97 13.09 -13.51
N TYR A 137 5.97 12.45 -12.90
CA TYR A 137 7.40 12.81 -12.98
C TYR A 137 8.12 12.07 -14.10
N GLU A 138 7.37 11.31 -14.89
CA GLU A 138 7.81 10.68 -16.13
C GLU A 138 9.00 9.70 -15.99
N PRO A 139 9.09 8.87 -14.94
CA PRO A 139 10.18 7.91 -14.78
C PRO A 139 10.18 6.84 -15.88
N ILE A 140 11.31 6.15 -16.00
CA ILE A 140 11.38 4.84 -16.66
C ILE A 140 11.41 3.79 -15.55
N TYR A 141 10.42 2.90 -15.50
CA TYR A 141 10.41 1.86 -14.47
C TYR A 141 11.43 0.77 -14.79
N ALA A 142 12.28 0.44 -13.81
CA ALA A 142 13.15 -0.73 -13.82
C ALA A 142 12.50 -1.83 -12.97
N SER A 143 12.24 -2.99 -13.55
CA SER A 143 11.59 -4.09 -12.85
C SER A 143 12.59 -4.86 -11.99
N LEU A 144 12.32 -4.94 -10.69
CA LEU A 144 13.07 -5.79 -9.78
C LEU A 144 12.44 -7.19 -9.77
N ALA A 145 13.09 -8.11 -10.49
CA ALA A 145 12.73 -9.52 -10.45
C ALA A 145 12.83 -10.06 -9.01
N GLY A 146 11.89 -10.91 -8.65
CA GLY A 146 11.74 -11.41 -7.28
C GLY A 146 11.16 -12.81 -7.22
N ASP A 147 11.03 -13.31 -6.01
CA ASP A 147 10.40 -14.57 -5.65
C ASP A 147 9.43 -14.37 -4.47
N ASP A 148 9.12 -15.44 -3.74
CA ASP A 148 8.16 -15.41 -2.63
C ASP A 148 8.63 -14.57 -1.44
N GLU A 149 9.92 -14.20 -1.40
CA GLU A 149 10.48 -13.28 -0.41
C GLU A 149 10.64 -11.84 -0.95
N GLY A 150 10.07 -11.54 -2.13
CA GLY A 150 10.21 -10.22 -2.77
C GLY A 150 11.40 -10.14 -3.73
N PRO A 151 11.91 -8.94 -4.04
CA PRO A 151 13.03 -8.76 -4.95
C PRO A 151 14.26 -9.58 -4.59
N ARG A 152 15.00 -9.99 -5.60
CA ARG A 152 16.27 -10.66 -5.44
C ARG A 152 17.42 -9.64 -5.30
N PRO A 153 18.39 -9.85 -4.40
CA PRO A 153 19.56 -8.98 -4.28
C PRO A 153 20.29 -8.73 -5.60
N GLU A 154 20.34 -9.74 -6.48
CA GLU A 154 20.94 -9.67 -7.81
C GLU A 154 20.24 -8.63 -8.70
N ALA A 155 18.91 -8.48 -8.57
CA ALA A 155 18.16 -7.50 -9.35
C ALA A 155 18.54 -6.06 -8.98
N LEU A 156 18.84 -5.79 -7.70
CA LEU A 156 19.38 -4.49 -7.28
C LEU A 156 20.84 -4.32 -7.72
N ALA A 157 21.65 -5.37 -7.59
CA ALA A 157 23.06 -5.33 -7.97
C ALA A 157 23.27 -5.09 -9.47
N ALA A 158 22.31 -5.46 -10.31
CA ALA A 158 22.34 -5.25 -11.76
C ALA A 158 21.96 -3.82 -12.20
N LEU A 159 21.27 -3.03 -11.35
CA LEU A 159 20.79 -1.70 -11.71
C LEU A 159 21.85 -0.73 -12.27
N PRO A 160 23.10 -0.68 -11.76
CA PRO A 160 24.12 0.17 -12.35
C PRO A 160 24.42 -0.12 -13.83
N HIS A 161 24.16 -1.35 -14.29
CA HIS A 161 24.30 -1.75 -15.69
C HIS A 161 22.98 -1.65 -16.46
N ASP A 162 21.90 -2.23 -15.92
CA ASP A 162 20.62 -2.38 -16.64
C ASP A 162 19.78 -1.09 -16.66
N ALA A 163 19.95 -0.25 -15.64
CA ALA A 163 19.21 1.00 -15.45
C ALA A 163 20.10 2.08 -14.80
N PRO A 164 21.19 2.50 -15.49
CA PRO A 164 22.16 3.42 -14.93
C PRO A 164 21.51 4.75 -14.51
N GLY A 165 21.87 5.24 -13.32
CA GLY A 165 21.29 6.45 -12.74
C GLY A 165 19.93 6.25 -12.07
N THR A 166 19.56 5.00 -11.73
CA THR A 166 18.35 4.71 -10.94
C THR A 166 18.27 5.59 -9.70
N ARG A 167 17.15 6.31 -9.54
CA ARG A 167 16.96 7.32 -8.50
C ARG A 167 16.65 6.73 -7.14
N PHE A 168 15.85 5.66 -7.12
CA PHE A 168 15.54 4.90 -5.92
C PHE A 168 14.88 3.57 -6.29
N ALA A 169 14.89 2.62 -5.35
CA ALA A 169 14.09 1.41 -5.37
C ALA A 169 12.89 1.56 -4.42
N TYR A 170 11.68 1.40 -4.93
CA TYR A 170 10.45 1.39 -4.12
C TYR A 170 10.09 -0.03 -3.71
N LEU A 171 10.02 -0.27 -2.39
CA LEU A 171 9.83 -1.59 -1.80
C LEU A 171 8.74 -1.57 -0.73
N LEU A 172 7.96 -2.65 -0.65
CA LEU A 172 7.00 -2.90 0.43
C LEU A 172 7.34 -4.22 1.15
N PRO A 173 8.19 -4.20 2.18
CA PRO A 173 8.71 -5.44 2.80
C PRO A 173 7.68 -6.24 3.59
N ASN A 174 6.57 -5.60 3.99
CA ASN A 174 5.57 -6.16 4.89
C ASN A 174 4.21 -6.28 4.21
N TYR A 175 3.76 -7.52 4.04
CA TYR A 175 2.42 -7.86 3.56
C TYR A 175 2.07 -7.11 2.28
N GLN A 176 2.94 -7.26 1.29
CA GLN A 176 3.03 -6.43 0.11
C GLN A 176 1.70 -6.27 -0.61
N ASN A 177 1.42 -5.08 -1.16
CA ASN A 177 0.26 -4.87 -2.01
C ASN A 177 0.71 -4.92 -3.48
N PRO A 178 0.31 -5.94 -4.26
CA PRO A 178 -0.84 -6.82 -4.02
C PRO A 178 -0.57 -8.21 -3.43
N THR A 179 0.68 -8.66 -3.28
CA THR A 179 0.98 -10.10 -3.15
C THR A 179 0.78 -10.73 -1.78
N GLY A 180 0.69 -9.92 -0.72
CA GLY A 180 0.64 -10.37 0.67
C GLY A 180 1.99 -10.88 1.22
N ARG A 181 3.06 -10.85 0.42
CA ARG A 181 4.39 -11.37 0.78
C ARG A 181 5.04 -10.56 1.91
N VAL A 182 5.92 -11.23 2.66
CA VAL A 182 6.77 -10.61 3.68
C VAL A 182 8.24 -10.99 3.42
N MET A 183 9.13 -10.00 3.45
CA MET A 183 10.58 -10.25 3.30
C MET A 183 11.16 -10.75 4.62
N SER A 184 11.91 -11.85 4.57
CA SER A 184 12.63 -12.40 5.73
C SER A 184 13.79 -11.48 6.16
N ALA A 185 14.27 -11.65 7.40
CA ALA A 185 15.40 -10.87 7.90
C ALA A 185 16.68 -11.05 7.06
N PRO A 186 17.07 -12.28 6.65
CA PRO A 186 18.21 -12.46 5.74
C PRO A 186 18.02 -11.73 4.41
N ARG A 187 16.84 -11.86 3.78
CA ARG A 187 16.56 -11.20 2.49
C ARG A 187 16.67 -9.68 2.60
N ARG A 188 16.19 -9.09 3.71
CA ARG A 188 16.33 -7.64 3.97
C ARG A 188 17.78 -7.20 4.04
N ALA A 189 18.62 -7.94 4.78
CA ALA A 189 20.04 -7.64 4.89
C ALA A 189 20.75 -7.71 3.54
N GLU A 190 20.51 -8.78 2.78
CA GLU A 190 21.09 -8.97 1.45
C GLU A 190 20.64 -7.89 0.45
N LEU A 191 19.36 -7.50 0.47
CA LEU A 191 18.81 -6.44 -0.38
C LEU A 191 19.41 -5.07 -0.04
N VAL A 192 19.50 -4.72 1.26
CA VAL A 192 20.10 -3.45 1.69
C VAL A 192 21.57 -3.39 1.31
N ASP A 193 22.31 -4.48 1.49
CA ASP A 193 23.71 -4.55 1.10
C ASP A 193 23.90 -4.45 -0.43
N ALA A 194 23.01 -5.05 -1.22
CA ALA A 194 23.00 -4.89 -2.67
C ALA A 194 22.68 -3.45 -3.10
N ALA A 195 21.65 -2.83 -2.48
CA ALA A 195 21.29 -1.44 -2.72
C ALA A 195 22.46 -0.48 -2.41
N ARG A 196 23.13 -0.68 -1.27
CA ARG A 196 24.30 0.11 -0.85
C ARG A 196 25.45 -0.01 -1.85
N ARG A 197 25.77 -1.24 -2.30
CA ARG A 197 26.82 -1.47 -3.31
C ARG A 197 26.47 -0.87 -4.67
N ALA A 198 25.20 -0.90 -5.05
CA ALA A 198 24.71 -0.31 -6.29
C ALA A 198 24.59 1.22 -6.23
N GLY A 199 24.66 1.83 -5.03
CA GLY A 199 24.43 3.25 -4.83
C GLY A 199 22.98 3.68 -5.08
N VAL A 200 22.02 2.78 -4.88
CA VAL A 200 20.59 3.02 -5.13
C VAL A 200 19.85 3.13 -3.81
N PRO A 201 19.32 4.30 -3.42
CA PRO A 201 18.58 4.46 -2.17
C PRO A 201 17.22 3.75 -2.21
N ILE A 202 16.66 3.48 -1.04
CA ILE A 202 15.40 2.73 -0.88
C ILE A 202 14.27 3.66 -0.42
N VAL A 203 13.10 3.55 -1.04
CA VAL A 203 11.83 4.07 -0.52
C VAL A 203 11.04 2.88 0.03
N GLU A 204 11.05 2.72 1.35
CA GLU A 204 10.36 1.65 2.08
C GLU A 204 8.95 2.12 2.49
N ASP A 205 7.91 1.44 1.99
CA ASP A 205 6.52 1.74 2.32
C ASP A 205 5.89 0.65 3.17
N ASN A 206 5.49 1.02 4.39
CA ASN A 206 5.02 0.08 5.42
C ASN A 206 3.63 0.44 5.96
N PRO A 207 2.57 0.43 5.13
CA PRO A 207 1.21 0.70 5.61
C PRO A 207 0.59 -0.51 6.34
N TYR A 208 1.18 -1.70 6.24
CA TYR A 208 0.61 -2.96 6.77
C TYR A 208 1.42 -3.62 7.88
N GLY A 209 2.61 -3.13 8.24
CA GLY A 209 3.52 -3.83 9.17
C GLY A 209 2.93 -4.15 10.54
N ASP A 210 1.95 -3.37 11.00
CA ASP A 210 1.21 -3.63 12.23
C ASP A 210 0.11 -4.70 12.07
N LEU A 211 -0.21 -5.18 10.87
CA LEU A 211 -1.30 -6.12 10.60
C LEU A 211 -0.83 -7.58 10.46
N TRP A 212 0.11 -7.99 11.29
CA TRP A 212 0.59 -9.36 11.35
C TRP A 212 -0.35 -10.30 12.10
N PHE A 213 -0.29 -11.61 11.83
CA PHE A 213 -1.15 -12.59 12.51
C PHE A 213 -0.43 -13.39 13.59
N ASP A 214 0.54 -14.21 13.19
CA ASP A 214 1.16 -15.17 14.10
C ASP A 214 2.47 -14.61 14.69
N GLN A 215 3.29 -13.93 13.88
CA GLN A 215 4.55 -13.31 14.31
C GLN A 215 4.71 -11.91 13.71
N PRO A 216 5.34 -10.96 14.44
CA PRO A 216 5.68 -9.66 13.89
C PRO A 216 6.69 -9.79 12.74
N PRO A 217 6.67 -8.88 11.75
CA PRO A 217 7.68 -8.87 10.70
C PRO A 217 9.07 -8.50 11.27
N PRO A 218 10.15 -8.83 10.54
CA PRO A 218 11.49 -8.36 10.88
C PRO A 218 11.62 -6.84 10.90
N ASP A 219 12.74 -6.37 11.46
CA ASP A 219 13.15 -4.96 11.45
C ASP A 219 13.13 -4.36 10.04
N SER A 220 12.83 -3.06 9.98
CA SER A 220 12.70 -2.32 8.72
C SER A 220 13.97 -2.34 7.86
N LEU A 221 13.84 -2.17 6.55
CA LEU A 221 15.02 -1.92 5.70
C LEU A 221 15.74 -0.63 6.13
N SER A 222 14.97 0.35 6.56
CA SER A 222 15.45 1.66 6.99
C SER A 222 16.23 1.64 8.29
N SER A 223 16.12 0.60 9.13
CA SER A 223 16.99 0.44 10.30
C SER A 223 18.40 -0.05 9.90
N LEU A 224 18.50 -0.78 8.78
CA LEU A 224 19.77 -1.32 8.27
C LEU A 224 20.57 -0.29 7.46
N TRP A 225 19.91 0.71 6.86
CA TRP A 225 20.57 1.79 6.14
C TRP A 225 19.82 3.14 6.24
N PRO A 226 19.81 3.78 7.43
CA PRO A 226 19.02 5.00 7.68
C PRO A 226 19.37 6.18 6.78
N GLU A 227 20.64 6.31 6.37
CA GLU A 227 21.11 7.40 5.52
C GLU A 227 20.75 7.23 4.04
N GLY A 228 20.52 5.99 3.59
CA GLY A 228 20.16 5.66 2.20
C GLY A 228 18.70 5.25 2.03
N SER A 229 17.84 5.55 3.00
CA SER A 229 16.43 5.13 2.97
C SER A 229 15.45 6.26 3.31
N LEU A 230 14.27 6.18 2.70
CA LEU A 230 13.07 6.90 3.09
C LEU A 230 12.05 5.89 3.60
N TYR A 231 11.54 6.09 4.81
CA TYR A 231 10.50 5.25 5.38
C TYR A 231 9.15 5.95 5.32
N LEU A 232 8.12 5.25 4.85
CA LEU A 232 6.74 5.72 4.79
C LEU A 232 5.86 4.89 5.73
N GLY A 233 5.13 5.58 6.61
CA GLY A 233 4.12 4.98 7.46
C GLY A 233 2.75 5.63 7.28
N SER A 234 1.70 4.92 7.69
CA SER A 234 0.33 5.45 7.64
C SER A 234 -0.55 4.95 8.77
N PHE A 235 -1.41 5.83 9.27
CA PHE A 235 -2.49 5.48 10.20
C PHE A 235 -3.72 4.92 9.49
N SER A 236 -3.71 4.84 8.16
CA SER A 236 -4.90 4.51 7.36
C SER A 236 -5.43 3.10 7.61
N LYS A 237 -4.57 2.15 8.00
CA LYS A 237 -4.92 0.73 8.11
C LYS A 237 -5.11 0.26 9.56
N VAL A 238 -4.63 1.06 10.52
CA VAL A 238 -4.62 0.74 11.95
C VAL A 238 -5.52 1.66 12.79
N LEU A 239 -6.05 2.74 12.20
CA LEU A 239 -6.91 3.69 12.89
C LEU A 239 -8.09 4.14 12.03
N THR A 240 -7.85 5.04 11.06
CA THR A 240 -8.90 5.48 10.14
C THR A 240 -8.32 6.04 8.84
N PRO A 241 -8.77 5.57 7.66
CA PRO A 241 -8.29 6.07 6.39
C PRO A 241 -8.80 7.48 6.08
N GLY A 242 -9.97 7.87 6.61
CA GLY A 242 -10.66 9.12 6.28
C GLY A 242 -9.91 10.38 6.73
N PHE A 243 -9.05 10.26 7.75
CA PHE A 243 -8.26 11.40 8.25
C PHE A 243 -7.07 11.75 7.38
N ARG A 244 -6.73 10.87 6.41
CA ARG A 244 -5.61 11.06 5.49
C ARG A 244 -4.32 11.38 6.23
N LEU A 245 -3.94 10.56 7.21
CA LEU A 245 -2.74 10.81 8.01
C LEU A 245 -1.67 9.73 7.78
N GLY A 246 -0.47 10.20 7.46
CA GLY A 246 0.73 9.39 7.34
C GLY A 246 1.95 10.21 7.72
N TYR A 247 3.11 9.62 7.53
CA TYR A 247 4.39 10.28 7.80
C TYR A 247 5.46 9.70 6.90
N LEU A 248 6.51 10.49 6.70
CA LEU A 248 7.74 10.13 6.05
C LEU A 248 8.88 10.38 7.03
N ILE A 249 9.84 9.46 7.12
CA ILE A 249 11.08 9.62 7.87
C ILE A 249 12.21 9.73 6.86
N ALA A 250 12.96 10.83 6.92
CA ALA A 250 14.02 11.13 5.98
C ALA A 250 15.39 11.31 6.66
N PRO A 251 16.49 11.05 5.93
CA PRO A 251 17.81 11.50 6.33
C PRO A 251 17.87 13.05 6.30
N ALA A 252 18.76 13.60 7.12
CA ALA A 252 18.90 15.05 7.30
C ALA A 252 19.22 15.78 5.98
N GLU A 253 19.92 15.13 5.05
CA GLU A 253 20.26 15.69 3.74
C GLU A 253 19.03 15.91 2.85
N LEU A 254 18.05 15.00 2.91
CA LEU A 254 16.88 15.02 2.02
C LEU A 254 15.69 15.76 2.62
N PHE A 255 15.57 15.80 3.95
CA PHE A 255 14.44 16.40 4.65
C PHE A 255 14.11 17.85 4.22
N PRO A 256 15.09 18.78 4.07
CA PRO A 256 14.78 20.17 3.69
C PRO A 256 14.07 20.27 2.34
N LYS A 257 14.43 19.43 1.36
CA LYS A 257 13.79 19.44 0.04
C LYS A 257 12.40 18.83 0.05
N LEU A 258 12.19 17.77 0.83
CA LEU A 258 10.86 17.20 1.03
C LEU A 258 9.91 18.19 1.73
N LEU A 259 10.42 18.92 2.73
CA LEU A 259 9.66 19.95 3.42
C LEU A 259 9.26 21.10 2.46
N GLN A 260 10.19 21.59 1.64
CA GLN A 260 9.91 22.60 0.61
C GLN A 260 8.88 22.11 -0.41
N ALA A 261 9.02 20.86 -0.86
CA ALA A 261 8.08 20.24 -1.79
C ALA A 261 6.66 20.14 -1.20
N LYS A 262 6.56 19.84 0.09
CA LYS A 262 5.29 19.80 0.84
C LYS A 262 4.67 21.18 1.01
N GLN A 263 5.46 22.17 1.44
CA GLN A 263 5.03 23.56 1.57
C GLN A 263 4.36 24.06 0.28
N ALA A 264 4.98 23.75 -0.86
CA ALA A 264 4.44 24.11 -2.18
C ALA A 264 3.24 23.24 -2.63
N ALA A 265 3.03 22.07 -2.03
CA ALA A 265 1.96 21.14 -2.41
C ALA A 265 0.66 21.44 -1.64
N ASP A 266 0.73 21.62 -0.33
CA ASP A 266 -0.46 21.73 0.52
C ASP A 266 -0.31 22.61 1.76
N LEU A 267 0.79 23.37 1.87
CA LEU A 267 1.20 24.11 3.07
C LEU A 267 1.51 23.18 4.25
N HIS A 268 0.51 22.49 4.79
CA HIS A 268 0.64 21.47 5.82
C HIS A 268 -0.56 20.52 5.83
N THR A 269 -0.38 19.30 6.36
CA THR A 269 -1.47 18.35 6.60
C THR A 269 -2.46 18.94 7.63
N PRO A 270 -3.79 18.74 7.53
CA PRO A 270 -4.76 19.38 8.43
C PRO A 270 -4.42 19.21 9.92
N GLY A 271 -4.15 20.33 10.60
CA GLY A 271 -3.68 20.34 11.99
C GLY A 271 -4.67 19.69 12.97
N PHE A 272 -5.97 19.88 12.73
CA PHE A 272 -7.04 19.21 13.48
C PHE A 272 -6.90 17.69 13.44
N ASN A 273 -6.74 17.09 12.25
CA ASN A 273 -6.62 15.63 12.10
C ASN A 273 -5.39 15.09 12.85
N GLN A 274 -4.26 15.81 12.79
CA GLN A 274 -3.04 15.42 13.50
C GLN A 274 -3.24 15.41 15.01
N ARG A 275 -3.89 16.45 15.56
CA ARG A 275 -4.19 16.57 16.99
C ARG A 275 -5.17 15.51 17.47
N VAL A 276 -6.23 15.23 16.71
CA VAL A 276 -7.20 14.20 17.06
C VAL A 276 -6.55 12.81 17.04
N VAL A 277 -5.74 12.49 16.03
CA VAL A 277 -5.01 11.20 16.04
C VAL A 277 -4.07 11.12 17.22
N HIS A 278 -3.25 12.15 17.47
CA HIS A 278 -2.37 12.17 18.63
C HIS A 278 -3.14 11.97 19.95
N GLU A 279 -4.28 12.66 20.12
CA GLU A 279 -5.13 12.55 21.30
C GLU A 279 -5.69 11.13 21.51
N VAL A 280 -5.97 10.40 20.43
CA VAL A 280 -6.39 9.00 20.52
C VAL A 280 -5.22 8.10 20.93
N ILE A 281 -4.04 8.28 20.32
CA ILE A 281 -2.95 7.30 20.40
C ILE A 281 -1.97 7.52 21.57
N ARG A 282 -1.94 8.72 22.16
CA ARG A 282 -0.93 9.11 23.17
C ARG A 282 -0.90 8.19 24.40
N ASP A 283 -2.03 7.59 24.76
CA ASP A 283 -2.19 6.74 25.96
C ASP A 283 -2.15 5.24 25.60
N GLY A 284 -1.33 4.87 24.61
CA GLY A 284 -1.13 3.48 24.18
C GLY A 284 -2.37 2.81 23.57
N PHE A 285 -3.31 3.60 23.03
CA PHE A 285 -4.56 3.06 22.48
C PHE A 285 -4.33 2.03 21.38
N LEU A 286 -3.39 2.29 20.48
CA LEU A 286 -3.10 1.39 19.36
C LEU A 286 -2.65 0.01 19.83
N ASP A 287 -1.92 -0.10 20.93
CA ASP A 287 -1.46 -1.38 21.47
C ASP A 287 -2.63 -2.24 21.99
N ARG A 288 -3.75 -1.61 22.35
CA ARG A 288 -5.01 -2.29 22.71
C ARG A 288 -5.92 -2.54 21.51
N HIS A 289 -5.91 -1.62 20.55
CA HIS A 289 -6.82 -1.63 19.40
C HIS A 289 -6.36 -2.57 18.29
N ILE A 290 -5.09 -2.51 17.90
CA ILE A 290 -4.54 -3.30 16.80
C ILE A 290 -4.70 -4.82 16.99
N PRO A 291 -4.52 -5.40 18.20
CA PRO A 291 -4.79 -6.83 18.41
C PRO A 291 -6.22 -7.26 18.05
N SER A 292 -7.22 -6.40 18.26
CA SER A 292 -8.61 -6.69 17.86
C SER A 292 -8.77 -6.71 16.33
N ILE A 293 -8.09 -5.80 15.62
CA ILE A 293 -8.04 -5.78 14.15
C ILE A 293 -7.38 -7.07 13.65
N ARG A 294 -6.22 -7.45 14.20
CA ARG A 294 -5.48 -8.67 13.84
C ARG A 294 -6.34 -9.91 14.03
N ALA A 295 -7.03 -10.05 15.15
CA ALA A 295 -7.90 -11.20 15.42
C ALA A 295 -9.00 -11.34 14.37
N ARG A 296 -9.69 -10.24 14.04
CA ARG A 296 -10.73 -10.22 13.00
C ARG A 296 -10.16 -10.59 11.63
N TYR A 297 -9.06 -9.95 11.24
CA TYR A 297 -8.46 -10.16 9.92
C TYR A 297 -7.87 -11.56 9.79
N LYS A 298 -7.32 -12.14 10.86
CA LYS A 298 -6.87 -13.53 10.89
C LYS A 298 -8.04 -14.50 10.66
N ALA A 299 -9.17 -14.31 11.34
CA ALA A 299 -10.36 -15.13 11.14
C ALA A 299 -10.87 -15.06 9.68
N ASN A 300 -10.87 -13.85 9.11
CA ASN A 300 -11.25 -13.65 7.71
C ASN A 300 -10.25 -14.28 6.72
N ARG A 301 -8.95 -14.17 6.99
CA ARG A 301 -7.88 -14.84 6.22
C ARG A 301 -8.06 -16.34 6.24
N ASP A 302 -8.29 -16.92 7.42
CA ASP A 302 -8.47 -18.35 7.61
C ASP A 302 -9.72 -18.84 6.84
N ALA A 303 -10.82 -18.08 6.87
CA ALA A 303 -12.03 -18.36 6.10
C ALA A 303 -11.80 -18.28 4.59
N MET A 304 -11.10 -17.25 4.09
CA MET A 304 -10.76 -17.13 2.67
C MET A 304 -9.87 -18.29 2.22
N ALA A 305 -8.82 -18.62 2.98
CA ALA A 305 -7.94 -19.74 2.66
C ALA A 305 -8.67 -21.10 2.63
N ALA A 306 -9.68 -21.30 3.50
CA ALA A 306 -10.50 -22.51 3.49
C ALA A 306 -11.37 -22.55 2.22
N ALA A 307 -12.10 -21.48 1.93
CA ALA A 307 -12.98 -21.42 0.77
C ALA A 307 -12.20 -21.50 -0.56
N LEU A 308 -11.01 -20.90 -0.65
CA LEU A 308 -10.16 -20.98 -1.84
C LEU A 308 -9.67 -22.41 -2.09
N ARG A 309 -9.34 -23.17 -1.03
CA ARG A 309 -8.98 -24.60 -1.15
C ARG A 309 -10.15 -25.45 -1.61
N GLU A 310 -11.36 -25.12 -1.18
CA GLU A 310 -12.55 -25.91 -1.47
C GLU A 310 -13.11 -25.65 -2.87
N HIS A 311 -13.11 -24.39 -3.34
CA HIS A 311 -13.90 -23.99 -4.50
C HIS A 311 -13.09 -23.59 -5.73
N LEU A 312 -11.79 -23.30 -5.62
CA LEU A 312 -11.02 -22.94 -6.81
C LEU A 312 -10.71 -24.18 -7.66
N PRO A 313 -10.75 -24.05 -9.00
CA PRO A 313 -10.35 -25.13 -9.88
C PRO A 313 -8.85 -25.44 -9.75
N PRO A 314 -8.42 -26.67 -10.12
CA PRO A 314 -7.01 -27.02 -10.23
C PRO A 314 -6.22 -26.03 -11.13
N GLY A 315 -4.97 -25.76 -10.77
CA GLY A 315 -4.09 -24.84 -11.51
C GLY A 315 -4.16 -23.38 -11.07
N CYS A 316 -5.03 -23.03 -10.11
CA CYS A 316 -4.93 -21.77 -9.39
C CYS A 316 -3.73 -21.79 -8.43
N GLU A 317 -2.83 -20.82 -8.54
CA GLU A 317 -1.69 -20.65 -7.64
C GLU A 317 -1.97 -19.51 -6.66
N TRP A 318 -1.76 -19.74 -5.37
CA TRP A 318 -1.87 -18.72 -4.33
C TRP A 318 -1.18 -19.20 -3.05
N GLN A 319 -0.92 -18.27 -2.15
CA GLN A 319 -0.38 -18.54 -0.82
C GLN A 319 -1.21 -17.84 0.23
N SER A 320 -1.28 -18.43 1.42
CA SER A 320 -1.94 -17.81 2.56
C SER A 320 -1.04 -16.69 3.11
N PRO A 321 -1.52 -15.44 3.18
CA PRO A 321 -0.72 -14.34 3.72
C PRO A 321 -0.56 -14.49 5.24
N GLU A 322 0.60 -14.09 5.74
CA GLU A 322 0.95 -14.08 7.18
C GLU A 322 0.48 -12.81 7.90
N GLY A 323 -0.10 -11.87 7.15
CA GLY A 323 -0.60 -10.59 7.62
C GLY A 323 -1.18 -9.74 6.50
N GLY A 324 -1.45 -8.47 6.80
CA GLY A 324 -1.96 -7.49 5.85
C GLY A 324 -3.43 -7.74 5.49
N MET A 325 -3.75 -7.62 4.19
CA MET A 325 -5.14 -7.48 3.74
C MET A 325 -5.47 -8.23 2.45
N PHE A 326 -4.49 -8.91 1.82
CA PHE A 326 -4.63 -9.41 0.46
C PHE A 326 -4.17 -10.86 0.27
N PHE A 327 -4.96 -11.61 -0.50
CA PHE A 327 -4.48 -12.76 -1.24
C PHE A 327 -4.15 -12.34 -2.66
N TRP A 328 -3.11 -12.96 -3.21
CA TRP A 328 -2.76 -12.85 -4.62
C TRP A 328 -2.86 -14.20 -5.27
N LEU A 329 -3.64 -14.24 -6.33
CA LEU A 329 -3.98 -15.46 -7.05
C LEU A 329 -3.46 -15.33 -8.47
N ARG A 330 -2.95 -16.43 -9.00
CA ARG A 330 -2.75 -16.63 -10.42
C ARG A 330 -3.71 -17.71 -10.91
N LEU A 331 -4.63 -17.34 -11.79
CA LEU A 331 -5.61 -18.24 -12.40
C LEU A 331 -4.91 -19.29 -13.30
N PRO A 332 -5.55 -20.40 -13.69
CA PRO A 332 -4.98 -21.38 -14.61
C PRO A 332 -4.73 -20.80 -16.01
N ALA A 333 -3.97 -21.53 -16.83
CA ALA A 333 -3.71 -21.12 -18.21
C ALA A 333 -5.03 -21.05 -19.02
N GLY A 334 -5.12 -20.08 -19.94
CA GLY A 334 -6.32 -19.85 -20.75
C GLY A 334 -7.33 -18.86 -20.15
N LEU A 335 -7.18 -18.49 -18.87
CA LEU A 335 -8.02 -17.46 -18.25
C LEU A 335 -7.37 -16.08 -18.26
N ASP A 336 -8.21 -15.06 -18.32
CA ASP A 336 -7.82 -13.65 -18.19
C ASP A 336 -8.68 -12.98 -17.11
N ALA A 337 -8.03 -12.51 -16.05
CA ALA A 337 -8.69 -11.91 -14.89
C ALA A 337 -9.36 -10.57 -15.22
N MET A 338 -8.86 -9.80 -16.19
CA MET A 338 -9.52 -8.59 -16.67
C MET A 338 -10.78 -8.93 -17.46
N ALA A 339 -10.70 -9.92 -18.37
CA ALA A 339 -11.83 -10.34 -19.20
C ALA A 339 -12.96 -10.99 -18.39
N LEU A 340 -12.63 -11.64 -17.27
CA LEU A 340 -13.60 -12.26 -16.37
C LEU A 340 -14.32 -11.27 -15.45
N LEU A 341 -13.78 -10.06 -15.25
CA LEU A 341 -14.29 -9.11 -14.27
C LEU A 341 -15.77 -8.72 -14.50
N PRO A 342 -16.26 -8.45 -15.73
CA PRO A 342 -17.68 -8.16 -15.96
C PRO A 342 -18.60 -9.31 -15.51
N ARG A 343 -18.25 -10.56 -15.86
CA ARG A 343 -19.00 -11.75 -15.43
C ARG A 343 -18.97 -11.93 -13.91
N ALA A 344 -17.84 -11.63 -13.27
CA ALA A 344 -17.72 -11.65 -11.81
C ALA A 344 -18.65 -10.62 -11.16
N VAL A 345 -18.69 -9.40 -11.69
CA VAL A 345 -19.58 -8.33 -11.21
C VAL A 345 -21.06 -8.73 -11.39
N ASP A 346 -21.43 -9.31 -12.53
CA ASP A 346 -22.78 -9.80 -12.78
C ASP A 346 -23.17 -10.94 -11.84
N ALA A 347 -22.20 -11.78 -11.45
CA ALA A 347 -22.37 -12.81 -10.41
C ALA A 347 -22.35 -12.23 -8.97
N GLY A 348 -22.25 -10.91 -8.80
CA GLY A 348 -22.26 -10.24 -7.51
C GLY A 348 -20.93 -10.30 -6.76
N ILE A 349 -19.80 -10.43 -7.46
CA ILE A 349 -18.44 -10.50 -6.88
C ILE A 349 -17.59 -9.39 -7.48
N ALA A 350 -16.67 -8.84 -6.69
CA ALA A 350 -15.62 -7.99 -7.23
C ALA A 350 -14.24 -8.34 -6.69
N TYR A 351 -13.25 -8.29 -7.57
CA TYR A 351 -11.82 -8.41 -7.27
C TYR A 351 -11.05 -7.34 -8.05
N VAL A 352 -9.74 -7.23 -7.82
CA VAL A 352 -8.87 -6.37 -8.65
C VAL A 352 -8.04 -7.23 -9.59
N PRO A 353 -8.19 -7.09 -10.92
CA PRO A 353 -7.32 -7.78 -11.87
C PRO A 353 -5.86 -7.36 -11.70
N GLY A 354 -4.97 -8.34 -11.84
CA GLY A 354 -3.58 -8.24 -11.45
C GLY A 354 -2.73 -7.37 -12.38
N ALA A 355 -3.10 -7.32 -13.67
CA ALA A 355 -2.39 -6.55 -14.70
C ALA A 355 -2.10 -5.10 -14.29
N ALA A 356 -3.00 -4.49 -13.51
CA ALA A 356 -2.86 -3.11 -13.03
C ALA A 356 -1.69 -2.88 -12.07
N PHE A 357 -1.14 -3.93 -11.46
CA PHE A 357 -0.04 -3.82 -10.49
C PHE A 357 1.34 -3.99 -11.12
N TYR A 358 1.43 -4.17 -12.43
CA TYR A 358 2.69 -4.33 -13.16
C TYR A 358 3.06 -3.04 -13.87
N ALA A 359 4.31 -2.58 -13.69
CA ALA A 359 4.85 -1.50 -14.49
C ALA A 359 5.11 -1.94 -15.95
N HIS A 360 5.53 -3.20 -16.13
CA HIS A 360 5.82 -3.84 -17.41
C HIS A 360 5.36 -5.28 -17.40
N GLN A 361 5.11 -5.86 -18.58
CA GLN A 361 4.80 -7.29 -18.78
C GLN A 361 3.73 -7.83 -17.80
N PRO A 362 2.50 -7.29 -17.86
CA PRO A 362 1.44 -7.69 -16.93
C PRO A 362 1.10 -9.18 -17.08
N ASP A 363 0.88 -9.86 -15.95
CA ASP A 363 0.26 -11.18 -15.96
C ASP A 363 -1.26 -11.05 -15.98
N ALA A 364 -1.86 -11.39 -17.13
CA ALA A 364 -3.31 -11.37 -17.33
C ALA A 364 -4.06 -12.37 -16.44
N ARG A 365 -3.39 -13.42 -15.96
CA ARG A 365 -3.98 -14.45 -15.10
C ARG A 365 -3.99 -14.04 -13.63
N ALA A 366 -3.31 -12.96 -13.26
CA ALA A 366 -3.20 -12.57 -11.86
C ALA A 366 -4.42 -11.78 -11.38
N LEU A 367 -4.78 -11.91 -10.11
CA LEU A 367 -5.78 -11.07 -9.44
C LEU A 367 -5.51 -10.95 -7.94
N ARG A 368 -6.03 -9.88 -7.34
CA ARG A 368 -5.97 -9.61 -5.90
C ARG A 368 -7.36 -9.73 -5.28
N LEU A 369 -7.44 -10.48 -4.18
CA LEU A 369 -8.61 -10.55 -3.30
C LEU A 369 -8.26 -9.90 -1.96
N SER A 370 -9.16 -9.08 -1.43
CA SER A 370 -9.10 -8.57 -0.06
C SER A 370 -10.08 -9.30 0.83
N PHE A 371 -9.64 -9.66 2.03
CA PHE A 371 -10.42 -10.42 3.00
C PHE A 371 -10.91 -9.56 4.18
N VAL A 372 -10.67 -8.25 4.21
CA VAL A 372 -10.85 -7.50 5.47
C VAL A 372 -12.24 -6.90 5.68
N THR A 373 -13.01 -6.67 4.62
CA THR A 373 -14.30 -5.97 4.67
C THR A 373 -15.47 -6.90 4.94
N LEU A 374 -15.47 -8.07 4.31
CA LEU A 374 -16.54 -9.06 4.43
C LEU A 374 -16.42 -9.87 5.73
N THR A 375 -17.54 -10.47 6.15
CA THR A 375 -17.55 -11.46 7.24
C THR A 375 -17.08 -12.82 6.71
N PRO A 376 -16.63 -13.75 7.59
CA PRO A 376 -16.22 -15.10 7.17
C PRO A 376 -17.27 -15.84 6.31
N ALA A 377 -18.56 -15.70 6.65
CA ALA A 377 -19.64 -16.33 5.89
C ALA A 377 -19.79 -15.74 4.48
N LEU A 378 -19.71 -14.41 4.35
CA LEU A 378 -19.79 -13.73 3.05
C LEU A 378 -18.52 -13.96 2.20
N ILE A 379 -17.37 -14.15 2.84
CA ILE A 379 -16.14 -14.57 2.16
C ILE A 379 -16.33 -15.96 1.55
N ALA A 380 -16.84 -16.93 2.30
CA ALA A 380 -17.09 -18.27 1.79
C ALA A 380 -18.05 -18.24 0.59
N GLU A 381 -19.17 -17.53 0.70
CA GLU A 381 -20.13 -17.35 -0.39
C GLU A 381 -19.49 -16.69 -1.63
N GLY A 382 -18.73 -15.61 -1.42
CA GLY A 382 -18.06 -14.88 -2.50
C GLY A 382 -17.03 -15.74 -3.23
N VAL A 383 -16.26 -16.55 -2.50
CA VAL A 383 -15.27 -17.46 -3.07
C VAL A 383 -15.92 -18.66 -3.75
N GLU A 384 -17.03 -19.19 -3.23
CA GLU A 384 -17.82 -20.24 -3.88
C GLU A 384 -18.35 -19.77 -5.25
N LYS A 385 -18.91 -18.57 -5.31
CA LYS A 385 -19.37 -17.97 -6.57
C LYS A 385 -18.21 -17.74 -7.54
N LEU A 386 -17.03 -17.32 -7.04
CA LEU A 386 -15.84 -17.14 -7.87
C LEU A 386 -15.36 -18.49 -8.42
N GLY A 387 -15.33 -19.52 -7.58
CA GLY A 387 -15.00 -20.89 -7.97
C GLY A 387 -15.86 -21.38 -9.11
N ARG A 388 -17.19 -21.25 -9.00
CA ARG A 388 -18.14 -21.61 -10.08
C ARG A 388 -17.84 -20.86 -11.39
N LEU A 389 -17.68 -19.54 -11.32
CA LEU A 389 -17.34 -18.72 -12.49
C LEU A 389 -16.06 -19.19 -13.19
N LEU A 390 -15.02 -19.55 -12.41
CA LEU A 390 -13.76 -20.01 -12.95
C LEU A 390 -13.87 -21.41 -13.58
N HIS A 391 -14.65 -22.32 -13.00
CA HIS A 391 -14.92 -23.63 -13.61
C HIS A 391 -15.64 -23.48 -14.96
N GLU A 392 -16.71 -22.69 -15.01
CA GLU A 392 -17.44 -22.40 -16.25
C GLU A 392 -16.53 -21.77 -17.32
N ALA A 393 -15.64 -20.86 -16.91
CA ALA A 393 -14.71 -20.21 -17.84
C ALA A 393 -13.67 -21.19 -18.41
N LEU A 394 -13.25 -22.19 -17.63
CA LEU A 394 -12.32 -23.24 -18.10
C LEU A 394 -12.98 -24.21 -19.07
N GLU A 395 -14.26 -24.56 -18.84
CA GLU A 395 -15.02 -25.41 -19.77
C GLU A 395 -15.15 -24.75 -21.14
N VAL A 396 -15.51 -23.46 -21.17
CA VAL A 396 -15.59 -22.68 -22.43
C VAL A 396 -14.23 -22.54 -23.11
N ALA A 397 -13.14 -22.39 -22.35
CA ALA A 397 -11.79 -22.29 -22.92
C ALA A 397 -11.27 -23.63 -23.47
N ALA A 398 -11.83 -24.76 -23.04
CA ALA A 398 -11.46 -26.10 -23.50
C ALA A 398 -12.21 -26.54 -24.77
N GLU A 399 -13.31 -25.88 -25.14
CA GLU A 399 -14.02 -26.15 -26.39
C GLU A 399 -13.19 -25.67 -27.59
N PRO A 400 -12.93 -26.52 -28.60
CA PRO A 400 -12.24 -26.09 -29.81
C PRO A 400 -13.08 -25.03 -30.54
N ALA A 401 -12.45 -23.89 -30.86
CA ALA A 401 -13.09 -22.87 -31.67
C ALA A 401 -13.61 -23.49 -32.99
N PRO A 402 -14.85 -23.16 -33.41
CA PRO A 402 -15.50 -23.80 -34.55
C PRO A 402 -14.78 -23.59 -35.90
#